data_AF-A0A367LUI4-F1
#
_entry.id   AF-A0A367LUI4-F1
#
_cell.length_a   1.000
_cell.length_b   1.000
_cell.length_c   1.000
_cell.angle_alpha   90.00
_cell.angle_beta   90.00
_cell.angle_gamma   90.00
#
_symmetry.space_group_name_H-M   'P 1'
#
loop_
_entity.id
_entity.type
_entity.pdbx_description
1 polymer ?
#
loop_
_entity_poly.entity_id
_entity_poly.type
_entity_poly.pdbx_seq_one_letter_code
_entity_poly.pdbx_strand_id
1 'polypeptide(L)'
;TLIETHGAQKTEEILQGWVNNLATDVFADDNAVIQAVDAGQCDVGIVNTYYYGRLHKQNPNLRVKLFWPNQADRGVHVNLSGIGLTRHWLLYPAPSPR
;
A
#
# COMPACT_ATOMS: atom_id res chain seq x y z
N THR A 1 6.67 12.28 1.89
CA THR A 1 6.66 11.39 0.69
C THR A 1 8.09 11.21 0.16
N LEU A 2 8.35 10.32 -0.82
CA LEU A 2 9.72 10.11 -1.35
C LEU A 2 10.36 11.42 -1.86
N ILE A 3 9.61 12.19 -2.65
CA ILE A 3 10.07 13.49 -3.18
C ILE A 3 10.36 14.48 -2.05
N GLU A 4 9.49 14.57 -1.05
CA GLU A 4 9.70 15.43 0.12
C GLU A 4 10.95 15.04 0.92
N THR A 5 11.26 13.74 0.99
CA THR A 5 12.38 13.23 1.78
C THR A 5 13.71 13.32 1.03
N HIS A 6 13.70 13.00 -0.25
CA HIS A 6 14.92 12.77 -1.04
C HIS A 6 15.10 13.78 -2.18
N GLY A 7 14.10 14.61 -2.49
CA GLY A 7 14.06 15.42 -3.69
C GLY A 7 13.66 14.62 -4.93
N ALA A 8 13.28 15.34 -5.99
CA ALA A 8 12.76 14.73 -7.22
C ALA A 8 13.82 13.86 -7.91
N GLN A 9 15.04 14.37 -8.10
CA GLN A 9 16.12 13.65 -8.78
C GLN A 9 16.45 12.33 -8.08
N LYS A 10 16.63 12.34 -6.75
CA LYS A 10 16.95 11.12 -6.02
C LYS A 10 15.79 10.13 -6.02
N THR A 11 14.56 10.63 -6.01
CA THR A 11 13.37 9.78 -6.11
C THR A 11 13.33 9.04 -7.45
N GLU A 12 13.65 9.71 -8.55
CA GLU A 12 13.73 9.09 -9.87
C GLU A 12 14.77 7.95 -9.91
N GLU A 13 15.96 8.19 -9.37
CA GLU A 13 17.00 7.14 -9.26
C GLU A 13 16.51 5.91 -8.47
N ILE A 14 15.81 6.13 -7.35
CA ILE A 14 15.24 5.06 -6.52
C ILE A 14 14.19 4.27 -7.32
N LEU A 15 13.26 4.97 -7.99
CA LEU A 15 12.20 4.33 -8.75
C LEU A 15 12.73 3.56 -9.96
N GLN A 16 13.75 4.09 -10.66
CA GLN A 16 14.42 3.35 -11.72
C GLN A 16 15.08 2.08 -11.18
N GLY A 17 15.69 2.16 -10.00
CA GLY A 17 16.21 0.99 -9.30
C GLY A 17 15.14 -0.05 -8.97
N TRP A 18 13.93 0.38 -8.58
CA TRP A 18 12.81 -0.55 -8.35
C TRP A 18 12.33 -1.21 -9.64
N VAL A 19 12.17 -0.45 -10.72
CA VAL A 19 11.74 -0.97 -12.03
C VAL A 19 12.75 -1.98 -12.57
N ASN A 20 14.06 -1.67 -12.47
CA ASN A 20 15.12 -2.56 -12.94
C ASN A 20 15.23 -3.86 -12.12
N ASN A 21 14.69 -3.88 -10.90
CA ASN A 21 14.70 -5.04 -10.01
C ASN A 21 13.36 -5.79 -9.98
N LEU A 22 12.43 -5.50 -10.90
CA LEU A 22 11.18 -6.24 -11.00
C LEU A 22 11.45 -7.70 -11.39
N ALA A 23 11.01 -8.63 -10.54
CA ALA A 23 11.07 -10.07 -10.83
C ALA A 23 9.96 -10.54 -11.78
N THR A 24 8.91 -9.73 -11.97
CA THR A 24 7.73 -9.99 -12.79
C THR A 24 7.02 -8.67 -13.12
N ASP A 25 6.06 -8.70 -14.04
CA ASP A 25 5.17 -7.55 -14.30
C ASP A 25 4.49 -7.06 -13.02
N VAL A 26 4.20 -5.76 -12.98
CA VAL A 26 3.57 -5.13 -11.80
C VAL A 26 2.15 -5.65 -11.58
N PHE A 27 1.83 -5.94 -10.32
CA PHE A 27 0.48 -6.34 -9.92
C PHE A 27 -0.42 -5.14 -9.69
N ALA A 28 -1.71 -5.28 -10.02
CA ALA A 28 -2.72 -4.24 -9.80
C ALA A 28 -3.36 -4.27 -8.40
N ASP A 29 -3.09 -5.30 -7.59
CA ASP A 29 -3.69 -5.51 -6.27
C ASP A 29 -2.63 -6.01 -5.26
N ASP A 30 -2.64 -5.43 -4.06
CA ASP A 30 -1.77 -5.80 -2.95
C ASP A 30 -1.95 -7.26 -2.51
N ASN A 31 -3.16 -7.85 -2.64
CA ASN A 31 -3.31 -9.28 -2.32
C ASN A 31 -2.49 -10.16 -3.26
N ALA A 32 -2.45 -9.81 -4.55
CA ALA A 32 -1.67 -10.56 -5.53
C ALA A 32 -0.16 -10.47 -5.23
N VAL A 33 0.31 -9.29 -4.80
CA VAL A 33 1.70 -9.11 -4.33
C VAL A 33 1.99 -10.01 -3.14
N ILE A 34 1.13 -10.02 -2.11
CA ILE A 34 1.32 -10.83 -0.90
C ILE A 34 1.34 -12.32 -1.26
N GLN A 35 0.43 -12.78 -2.13
CA GLN A 35 0.37 -14.17 -2.57
C GLN A 35 1.58 -14.58 -3.41
N ALA A 36 2.08 -13.70 -4.29
CA ALA A 36 3.27 -13.95 -5.10
C ALA A 36 4.52 -14.12 -4.21
N VAL A 37 4.70 -13.25 -3.20
CA VAL A 37 5.79 -13.38 -2.23
C VAL A 37 5.60 -14.62 -1.36
N ASP A 38 4.39 -14.88 -0.87
CA ASP A 38 4.10 -16.07 -0.08
C ASP A 38 4.33 -17.36 -0.85
N ALA A 39 4.13 -17.36 -2.17
CA ALA A 39 4.41 -18.47 -3.08
C ALA A 39 5.90 -18.62 -3.45
N GLY A 40 6.73 -17.60 -3.20
CA GLY A 40 8.15 -17.57 -3.56
C GLY A 40 8.42 -17.15 -5.00
N GLN A 41 7.47 -16.49 -5.67
CA GLN A 41 7.67 -15.93 -7.01
C GLN A 41 8.58 -14.68 -6.97
N CYS A 42 8.57 -13.94 -5.86
CA CYS A 42 9.39 -12.76 -5.63
C CYS A 42 9.81 -12.70 -4.16
N ASP A 43 10.91 -12.02 -3.85
CA ASP A 43 11.44 -11.96 -2.47
C ASP A 43 10.72 -10.93 -1.59
N VAL A 44 10.30 -9.80 -2.16
CA VAL A 44 9.71 -8.67 -1.42
C VAL A 44 8.71 -7.91 -2.28
N GLY A 45 7.70 -7.32 -1.63
CA GLY A 45 6.72 -6.43 -2.26
C GLY A 45 6.32 -5.28 -1.32
N ILE A 46 5.81 -4.20 -1.89
CA ILE A 46 5.33 -3.02 -1.15
C ILE A 46 3.80 -3.07 -1.14
N VAL A 47 3.20 -3.11 0.05
CA VAL A 47 1.75 -3.22 0.23
C VAL A 47 1.26 -2.38 1.40
N ASN A 48 -0.01 -2.01 1.38
CA ASN A 48 -0.72 -1.52 2.53
C ASN A 48 -1.00 -2.65 3.52
N THR A 49 -0.79 -2.37 4.80
CA THR A 49 -0.74 -3.37 5.87
C THR A 49 -2.08 -4.05 6.14
N TYR A 50 -3.19 -3.38 5.84
CA TYR A 50 -4.51 -3.95 6.03
C TYR A 50 -4.83 -5.12 5.08
N TYR A 51 -4.19 -5.20 3.91
CA TYR A 51 -4.33 -6.37 3.02
C TYR A 51 -3.71 -7.62 3.66
N TYR A 52 -2.50 -7.48 4.20
CA TYR A 52 -1.86 -8.55 4.97
C TYR A 52 -2.73 -8.95 6.16
N GLY A 53 -3.26 -7.99 6.93
CA GLY A 53 -4.13 -8.28 8.07
C GLY A 53 -5.38 -9.09 7.69
N ARG A 54 -6.00 -8.78 6.55
CA ARG A 54 -7.15 -9.54 6.03
C ARG A 54 -6.77 -10.95 5.60
N LEU A 55 -5.70 -11.10 4.82
CA LEU A 55 -5.24 -12.41 4.36
C LEU A 55 -4.76 -13.28 5.51
N HIS A 56 -4.02 -12.73 6.46
CA HIS A 56 -3.54 -13.44 7.65
C HIS A 56 -4.69 -13.89 8.55
N LYS A 57 -5.77 -13.11 8.66
CA LYS A 57 -6.99 -13.53 9.36
C LYS A 57 -7.63 -14.76 8.71
N GLN A 58 -7.56 -14.88 7.38
CA GLN A 58 -8.10 -16.02 6.63
C GLN A 58 -7.15 -17.22 6.65
N ASN A 59 -5.84 -16.97 6.56
CA ASN A 59 -4.78 -17.96 6.61
C ASN A 59 -3.68 -17.52 7.60
N PRO A 60 -3.73 -18.00 8.86
CA PRO A 60 -2.70 -17.66 9.85
C PRO A 60 -1.30 -18.22 9.54
N ASN A 61 -1.17 -19.14 8.58
CA ASN A 61 0.08 -19.83 8.26
C ASN A 61 0.84 -19.18 7.09
N LEU A 62 0.52 -17.93 6.72
CA LEU A 62 1.29 -17.18 5.73
C LEU A 62 2.79 -17.15 6.11
N ARG A 63 3.62 -17.55 5.14
CA ARG A 63 5.08 -17.56 5.22
C ARG A 63 5.63 -16.14 5.10
N VAL A 64 5.05 -15.33 4.21
CA VAL A 64 5.38 -13.92 4.05
C VAL A 64 5.20 -13.15 5.37
N LYS A 65 6.10 -12.20 5.64
CA LYS A 65 6.12 -11.38 6.85
C LYS A 65 6.18 -9.89 6.50
N LEU A 66 5.69 -9.07 7.41
CA LEU A 66 5.82 -7.61 7.31
C LEU A 66 7.21 -7.16 7.77
N PHE A 67 7.77 -6.19 7.04
CA PHE A 67 8.96 -5.46 7.43
C PHE A 67 8.64 -3.96 7.43
N TRP A 68 9.04 -3.26 8.50
CA TRP A 68 8.81 -1.84 8.67
C TRP A 68 10.09 -1.07 8.32
N PRO A 69 10.19 -0.42 7.14
CA PRO A 69 11.41 0.27 6.75
C PRO A 69 11.62 1.57 7.55
N ASN A 70 12.83 2.14 7.46
CA ASN A 70 13.15 3.50 7.94
C ASN A 70 13.02 3.73 9.46
N GLN A 71 13.20 2.68 10.27
CA GLN A 71 13.08 2.80 11.73
C GLN A 71 14.21 3.57 12.40
N ALA A 72 15.33 3.79 11.69
CA ALA A 72 16.46 4.56 12.19
C ALA A 72 16.33 6.07 11.91
N ASP A 73 15.34 6.51 11.13
CA ASP A 73 15.20 7.91 10.70
C ASP A 73 13.75 8.41 10.73
N ARG A 74 13.08 8.47 9.58
CA ARG A 74 11.79 9.13 9.36
C ARG A 74 10.58 8.24 9.67
N GLY A 75 10.80 6.99 10.04
CA GLY A 75 9.75 6.00 10.24
C GLY A 75 9.13 5.51 8.93
N VAL A 76 8.21 4.55 9.05
CA VAL A 76 7.49 3.98 7.90
C VAL A 76 6.48 4.99 7.34
N HIS A 77 6.26 4.95 6.03
CA HIS A 77 5.19 5.72 5.40
C HIS A 77 3.82 5.24 5.89
N VAL A 78 2.97 6.18 6.31
CA VAL A 78 1.58 5.93 6.68
C VAL A 78 0.70 6.81 5.81
N ASN A 79 -0.42 6.25 5.34
CA ASN A 79 -1.43 6.97 4.58
C ASN A 79 -2.80 6.84 5.27
N LEU A 80 -3.73 7.71 4.90
CA LEU A 80 -5.06 7.83 5.50
C LEU A 80 -6.12 7.75 4.40
N SER A 81 -7.25 7.14 4.72
CA SER A 81 -8.48 7.35 3.97
C SER A 81 -9.30 8.41 4.69
N GLY A 82 -9.68 9.47 3.97
CA GLY A 82 -10.45 10.59 4.50
C GLY A 82 -11.73 10.82 3.70
N ILE A 83 -12.67 11.53 4.31
CA ILE A 83 -13.91 11.98 3.68
C ILE A 83 -14.05 13.50 3.87
N GLY A 84 -14.63 14.18 2.88
CA GLY A 84 -14.93 15.61 2.95
C GLY A 84 -16.31 15.91 2.40
N LEU A 85 -17.02 16.84 3.04
CA LEU A 85 -18.30 17.35 2.54
C LEU A 85 -18.03 18.40 1.46
N THR A 86 -18.66 18.25 0.30
CA THR A 86 -18.52 19.22 -0.79
C THR A 86 -19.39 20.45 -0.53
N ARG A 87 -18.97 21.61 -1.05
CA ARG A 87 -19.66 22.89 -0.85
C ARG A 87 -21.14 22.87 -1.27
N HIS A 88 -21.48 22.07 -2.27
CA HIS A 88 -22.84 21.94 -2.81
C HIS A 88 -23.47 20.59 -2.52
N TRP A 89 -23.10 19.97 -1.40
CA TRP A 89 -23.76 18.73 -0.99
C TRP A 89 -25.21 19.05 -0.62
N LEU A 90 -26.14 18.59 -1.45
CA LEU A 90 -27.55 18.58 -1.13
C LEU A 90 -27.86 17.21 -0.55
N LEU A 91 -28.25 17.18 0.73
CA LEU A 91 -29.06 16.09 1.23
C LEU A 91 -30.33 16.08 0.38
N TYR A 92 -30.47 15.14 -0.55
CA TYR A 92 -31.80 14.74 -0.98
C TYR A 92 -32.58 14.46 0.32
N PRO A 93 -33.73 15.12 0.55
CA PRO A 93 -34.47 14.89 1.79
C PRO A 93 -34.75 13.40 1.87
N ALA A 94 -34.26 12.77 2.95
CA ALA A 94 -34.60 11.39 3.25
C ALA A 94 -36.13 11.27 3.19
N PRO A 95 -36.71 10.28 2.49
CA PRO A 95 -38.14 10.10 2.45
C PRO A 95 -38.66 10.00 3.89
N SER A 96 -39.63 10.84 4.27
CA SER A 96 -40.16 10.85 5.62
C SER A 96 -40.68 9.46 5.97
N PRO A 97 -40.39 8.91 7.16
CA PRO A 97 -41.03 7.68 7.61
C PRO A 97 -42.54 7.96 7.72
N ARG A 98 -43.32 7.31 6.87
CA ARG A 98 -44.76 7.08 7.11
C ARG A 98 -44.90 5.79 7.89
#